data_AF-A0AA39WJ54-F1
#
_entry.id   AF-A0AA39WJ54-F1
#
_cell.length_a   1.000
_cell.length_b   1.000
_cell.length_c   1.000
_cell.angle_alpha   90.00
_cell.angle_beta   90.00
_cell.angle_gamma   90.00
#
_symmetry.space_group_name_H-M   'P 1'
#
loop_
_entity.id
_entity.type
_entity.pdbx_description
1 polymer ?
#
loop_
_entity_poly.entity_id
_entity_poly.type
_entity_poly.pdbx_seq_one_letter_code
_entity_poly.pdbx_strand_id
1 'polypeptide(L)'
;MHLPTIVSIFALAATTAADSMASYRECAAWNVACKSHRAVWFGPDGGHLVSADTGCREGAPGIREMCVDWSMWPPRGHFYYHGQGKRCFVHKHRLELGYNWSETSGDTQLDNWDEVNCTW
;
A
#
# COMPACT_ATOMS: atom_id res chain seq x y z
N MET A 1 25.13 -12.57 44.85
CA MET A 1 23.74 -12.41 44.39
C MET A 1 23.77 -12.09 42.91
N HIS A 2 23.11 -12.92 42.11
CA HIS A 2 22.98 -12.83 40.66
C HIS A 2 21.84 -11.90 40.25
N LEU A 3 21.97 -11.34 39.03
CA LEU A 3 20.98 -10.87 38.03
C LEU A 3 21.20 -9.43 37.56
N PRO A 4 21.04 -9.15 36.25
CA PRO A 4 22.16 -9.15 35.31
C PRO A 4 22.21 -7.88 34.46
N THR A 5 23.30 -7.76 33.71
CA THR A 5 23.43 -7.13 32.39
C THR A 5 22.18 -6.39 31.92
N ILE A 6 22.12 -5.09 32.21
CA ILE A 6 21.28 -4.15 31.45
C ILE A 6 21.95 -4.05 30.08
N VAL A 7 21.75 -5.09 29.26
CA VAL A 7 21.82 -4.96 27.82
C VAL A 7 20.66 -4.03 27.52
N SER A 8 20.94 -2.73 27.53
CA SER A 8 20.13 -1.74 26.87
C SER A 8 20.09 -2.17 25.41
N ILE A 9 19.12 -3.03 25.09
CA ILE A 9 18.63 -3.24 23.73
C ILE A 9 17.95 -1.90 23.40
N PHE A 10 18.77 -0.89 23.12
CA PHE A 10 18.49 0.01 22.02
C PHE A 10 18.55 -0.88 20.78
N ALA A 11 17.50 -1.68 20.59
CA ALA A 11 17.02 -1.92 19.25
C ALA A 11 16.68 -0.51 18.79
N LEU A 12 17.67 0.14 18.18
CA LEU A 12 17.42 1.23 17.26
C LEU A 12 16.29 0.68 16.41
N ALA A 13 15.10 1.23 16.64
CA ALA A 13 13.99 1.07 15.75
C ALA A 13 14.51 1.62 14.43
N ALA A 14 15.10 0.74 13.63
CA ALA A 14 15.31 0.93 12.22
C ALA A 14 13.90 0.96 11.64
N THR A 15 13.18 2.05 11.87
CA THR A 15 12.01 2.45 11.10
C THR A 15 12.52 2.97 9.76
N THR A 16 13.29 2.11 9.08
CA THR A 16 13.70 2.28 7.70
C THR A 16 12.45 2.00 6.87
N ALA A 17 11.79 3.08 6.46
CA ALA A 17 10.57 3.14 5.66
C ALA A 17 9.35 2.43 6.27
N ALA A 18 8.35 3.21 6.72
CA ALA A 18 6.98 2.70 6.72
C ALA A 18 6.70 2.20 5.30
N ASP A 19 6.38 0.92 5.15
CA ASP A 19 6.10 0.39 3.83
C ASP A 19 4.93 1.19 3.24
N SER A 20 5.06 1.59 1.98
CA SER A 20 4.06 2.43 1.33
C SER A 20 3.71 1.88 -0.04
N MET A 21 2.53 2.26 -0.52
CA MET A 21 2.11 1.89 -1.86
C MET A 21 1.61 3.14 -2.58
N ALA A 22 2.08 3.34 -3.80
CA ALA A 22 1.53 4.32 -4.72
C ALA A 22 0.78 3.57 -5.82
N SER A 23 -0.53 3.81 -5.96
CA SER A 23 -1.34 3.21 -7.01
C SER A 23 -1.79 4.24 -8.03
N TYR A 24 -1.68 3.87 -9.30
CA TYR A 24 -2.18 4.60 -10.46
C TYR A 24 -3.49 3.98 -10.89
N ARG A 25 -4.50 4.82 -11.10
CA ARG A 25 -5.76 4.40 -11.69
C ARG A 25 -6.14 5.28 -12.86
N GLU A 26 -6.59 4.61 -13.91
CA GLU A 26 -7.23 5.23 -15.06
C GLU A 26 -8.74 5.10 -14.90
N CYS A 27 -9.40 6.24 -14.78
CA CYS A 27 -10.85 6.31 -14.72
C CYS A 27 -11.39 6.73 -16.09
N ALA A 28 -12.57 6.24 -16.46
CA ALA A 28 -13.31 6.80 -17.58
C ALA A 28 -13.61 8.28 -17.30
N ALA A 29 -13.81 9.07 -18.38
CA ALA A 29 -14.19 10.48 -18.26
C ALA A 29 -15.31 10.65 -17.23
N TRP A 30 -15.24 11.69 -16.39
CA TRP A 30 -16.18 11.96 -15.29
C TRP A 30 -16.14 10.96 -14.13
N ASN A 31 -15.03 10.21 -13.96
CA ASN A 31 -14.80 9.30 -12.83
C ASN A 31 -15.83 8.17 -12.66
N VAL A 32 -16.58 7.83 -13.71
CA VAL A 32 -17.74 6.92 -13.61
C VAL A 32 -17.33 5.45 -13.47
N ALA A 33 -16.13 5.07 -13.93
CA ALA A 33 -15.58 3.73 -13.77
C ALA A 33 -14.04 3.74 -13.85
N CYS A 34 -13.36 3.31 -12.78
CA CYS A 34 -11.91 3.12 -12.77
C CYS A 34 -11.58 1.65 -13.06
N LYS A 35 -10.79 1.39 -14.10
CA LYS A 35 -10.69 0.05 -14.71
C LYS A 35 -9.50 -0.80 -14.24
N SER A 36 -8.43 -0.18 -13.75
CA SER A 36 -7.25 -0.91 -13.29
C SER A 36 -6.46 -0.07 -12.29
N HIS A 37 -6.03 -0.71 -11.21
CA HIS A 37 -5.15 -0.12 -10.23
C HIS A 37 -3.79 -0.82 -10.33
N ARG A 38 -2.87 -0.23 -11.10
CA ARG A 38 -1.46 -0.65 -11.05
C ARG A 38 -0.80 0.06 -9.89
N ALA A 39 0.09 -0.61 -9.17
CA ALA A 39 0.75 0.01 -8.03
C ALA A 39 2.24 -0.33 -7.95
N VAL A 40 2.96 0.53 -7.25
CA VAL A 40 4.32 0.30 -6.80
C VAL A 40 4.30 0.19 -5.29
N TRP A 41 4.72 -0.96 -4.78
CA TRP A 41 5.02 -1.18 -3.38
C TRP A 41 6.44 -0.73 -3.09
N PHE A 42 6.65 0.09 -2.07
CA PHE A 42 7.95 0.53 -1.59
C PHE A 42 8.22 -0.13 -0.26
N GLY A 43 9.10 -1.14 -0.28
CA GLY A 43 9.56 -1.84 0.91
C GLY A 43 11.07 -1.85 1.04
N PRO A 44 11.62 -2.69 1.95
CA PRO A 44 13.06 -2.71 2.25
C PRO A 44 13.92 -3.12 1.05
N ASP A 45 13.37 -3.92 0.15
CA ASP A 45 14.04 -4.39 -1.08
C ASP A 45 13.87 -3.43 -2.28
N GLY A 46 13.20 -2.29 -2.07
CA GLY A 46 12.95 -1.26 -3.07
C GLY A 46 11.50 -1.24 -3.60
N GLY A 47 11.36 -0.74 -4.83
CA GLY A 47 10.08 -0.56 -5.51
C GLY A 47 9.69 -1.79 -6.35
N HIS A 48 8.50 -2.36 -6.10
CA HIS A 48 7.99 -3.52 -6.81
C HIS A 48 6.61 -3.27 -7.39
N LEU A 49 6.40 -3.68 -8.64
CA LEU A 49 5.09 -3.64 -9.27
C LEU A 49 4.16 -4.65 -8.61
N VAL A 50 3.03 -4.17 -8.15
CA VAL A 50 1.95 -4.98 -7.57
C VAL A 50 0.62 -4.52 -8.19
N SER A 51 -0.40 -5.37 -8.17
CA SER A 51 -1.75 -4.89 -8.48
C SER A 51 -2.35 -4.28 -7.20
N ALA A 52 -3.14 -3.24 -7.36
CA ALA A 52 -3.97 -2.64 -6.33
C ALA A 52 -5.46 -2.87 -6.59
N ASP A 53 -5.88 -3.76 -7.50
CA ASP A 53 -7.30 -4.08 -7.72
C ASP A 53 -7.95 -4.70 -6.45
N THR A 54 -9.27 -4.62 -6.30
CA THR A 54 -9.94 -5.24 -5.14
C THR A 54 -9.68 -6.74 -5.06
N GLY A 55 -9.44 -7.26 -3.85
CA GLY A 55 -9.17 -8.68 -3.57
C GLY A 55 -7.73 -8.95 -3.12
N CYS A 56 -7.43 -10.22 -2.88
CA CYS A 56 -6.14 -10.71 -2.40
C CYS A 56 -5.34 -11.39 -3.52
N ARG A 57 -4.02 -11.17 -3.51
CA ARG A 57 -3.08 -11.73 -4.49
C ARG A 57 -1.66 -11.74 -3.91
N GLU A 58 -0.75 -12.37 -4.62
CA GLU A 58 0.67 -12.29 -4.32
C GLU A 58 1.15 -10.81 -4.38
N GLY A 59 1.96 -10.43 -3.40
CA GLY A 59 2.47 -9.07 -3.27
C GLY A 59 3.86 -8.88 -3.88
N ALA A 60 4.62 -7.95 -3.31
CA ALA A 60 6.04 -7.79 -3.58
C ALA A 60 6.85 -8.96 -2.99
N PRO A 61 8.14 -9.15 -3.37
CA PRO A 61 9.04 -10.06 -2.66
C PRO A 61 8.99 -9.81 -1.14
N GLY A 62 8.95 -10.88 -0.36
CA GLY A 62 8.75 -10.76 1.09
C GLY A 62 7.28 -10.76 1.52
N ILE A 63 6.33 -10.43 0.62
CA ILE A 63 4.89 -10.37 0.90
C ILE A 63 4.20 -11.59 0.32
N ARG A 64 3.75 -12.48 1.21
CA ARG A 64 3.02 -13.70 0.83
C ARG A 64 1.66 -13.39 0.21
N GLU A 65 1.00 -12.37 0.73
CA GLU A 65 -0.35 -11.99 0.32
C GLU A 65 -0.55 -10.51 0.59
N MET A 66 -1.14 -9.81 -0.38
CA MET A 66 -1.57 -8.43 -0.30
C MET A 66 -3.02 -8.33 -0.76
N CYS A 67 -3.86 -7.73 0.06
CA CYS A 67 -5.28 -7.55 -0.17
C CYS A 67 -5.63 -6.06 -0.20
N VAL A 68 -6.43 -5.65 -1.18
CA VAL A 68 -6.96 -4.28 -1.28
C VAL A 68 -8.49 -4.32 -1.30
N ASP A 69 -9.12 -3.39 -0.60
CA ASP A 69 -10.56 -3.22 -0.52
C ASP A 69 -10.93 -1.77 -0.81
N TRP A 70 -11.28 -1.51 -2.07
CA TRP A 70 -11.77 -0.22 -2.54
C TRP A 70 -13.23 0.05 -2.20
N SER A 71 -13.98 -0.93 -1.69
CA SER A 71 -15.40 -0.75 -1.36
C SER A 71 -15.60 0.01 -0.05
N MET A 72 -14.53 0.19 0.73
CA MET A 72 -14.52 0.91 1.99
C MET A 72 -14.20 2.39 1.81
N TRP A 73 -14.63 3.22 2.77
CA TRP A 73 -14.32 4.64 2.79
C TRP A 73 -13.73 5.05 4.16
N PRO A 74 -12.41 5.30 4.26
CA PRO A 74 -11.43 5.26 3.17
C PRO A 74 -11.14 3.81 2.72
N PRO A 75 -10.69 3.63 1.46
CA PRO A 75 -10.17 2.35 1.00
C PRO A 75 -9.06 1.85 1.93
N ARG A 76 -9.01 0.53 2.12
CA ARG A 76 -8.08 -0.11 3.04
C ARG A 76 -7.45 -1.33 2.41
N GLY A 77 -6.31 -1.74 2.93
CA GLY A 77 -5.65 -2.97 2.53
C GLY A 77 -4.90 -3.59 3.69
N HIS A 78 -4.46 -4.82 3.48
CA HIS A 78 -3.57 -5.50 4.40
C HIS A 78 -2.63 -6.43 3.66
N PHE A 79 -1.53 -6.78 4.29
CA PHE A 79 -0.53 -7.68 3.74
C PHE A 79 0.13 -8.53 4.83
N TYR A 80 0.74 -9.63 4.41
CA TYR A 80 1.49 -10.53 5.27
C TYR A 80 2.94 -10.61 4.79
N TYR A 81 3.86 -10.02 5.55
CA TYR A 81 5.29 -10.14 5.29
C TYR A 81 5.85 -11.41 5.93
N HIS A 82 6.83 -12.07 5.30
CA HIS A 82 7.46 -13.27 5.84
C HIS A 82 8.06 -13.00 7.22
N GLY A 83 7.71 -13.85 8.20
CA GLY A 83 8.17 -13.72 9.58
C GLY A 83 7.49 -12.58 10.37
N GLN A 84 6.52 -11.89 9.79
CA GLN A 84 5.73 -10.86 10.45
C GLN A 84 4.23 -11.24 10.48
N GLY A 85 3.47 -10.55 11.32
CA GLY A 85 2.01 -10.69 11.37
C GLY A 85 1.29 -9.94 10.24
N LYS A 86 -0.03 -9.87 10.35
CA LYS A 86 -0.87 -9.01 9.50
C LYS A 86 -0.46 -7.55 9.68
N ARG A 87 -0.23 -6.84 8.58
CA ARG A 87 0.03 -5.40 8.54
C ARG A 87 -1.02 -4.74 7.68
N CYS A 88 -1.41 -3.52 8.00
CA CYS A 88 -2.54 -2.84 7.37
C CYS A 88 -2.08 -1.52 6.77
N PHE A 89 -2.74 -1.11 5.69
CA PHE A 89 -2.51 0.18 5.07
C PHE A 89 -3.85 0.80 4.67
N VAL A 90 -3.91 2.11 4.61
CA VAL A 90 -5.11 2.86 4.24
C VAL A 90 -4.79 3.89 3.18
N HIS A 91 -5.76 4.10 2.31
CA HIS A 91 -5.70 5.17 1.32
C HIS A 91 -5.74 6.50 2.05
N LYS A 92 -4.72 7.34 1.81
CA LYS A 92 -4.54 8.60 2.53
C LYS A 92 -4.87 9.80 1.69
N HIS A 93 -4.33 9.84 0.48
CA HIS A 93 -4.53 10.99 -0.39
C HIS A 93 -4.61 10.56 -1.85
N ARG A 94 -5.26 11.41 -2.63
CA ARG A 94 -5.38 11.32 -4.07
C ARG A 94 -4.84 12.59 -4.70
N LEU A 95 -3.96 12.43 -5.68
CA LEU A 95 -3.53 13.48 -6.60
C LEU A 95 -4.17 13.22 -7.95
N GLU A 96 -4.93 14.20 -8.44
CA GLU A 96 -5.42 14.21 -9.80
C GLU A 96 -4.27 14.67 -10.71
N LEU A 97 -3.79 13.77 -11.57
CA LEU A 97 -2.66 14.04 -12.48
C LEU A 97 -3.12 14.74 -13.77
N GLY A 98 -4.42 14.95 -13.94
CA GLY A 98 -5.02 15.70 -15.03
C GLY A 98 -6.02 14.90 -15.85
N TYR A 99 -6.87 15.66 -16.54
CA TYR A 99 -7.87 15.16 -17.48
C TYR A 99 -7.25 15.09 -18.88
N ASN A 100 -7.17 13.91 -19.48
CA ASN A 100 -6.87 13.78 -20.90
C ASN A 100 -8.18 13.86 -21.68
N TRP A 101 -8.32 14.83 -22.60
CA TRP A 101 -9.52 15.07 -23.40
C TRP A 101 -9.78 14.00 -24.47
N SER A 102 -8.96 12.95 -24.53
CA SER A 102 -9.23 11.81 -25.40
C SER A 102 -10.37 10.97 -24.82
N GLU A 103 -11.41 10.71 -25.62
CA GLU A 103 -12.61 9.93 -25.24
C GLU A 103 -12.29 8.52 -24.69
N THR A 104 -11.06 8.04 -24.89
CA THR A 104 -10.58 6.72 -24.49
C THR A 104 -9.72 6.70 -23.23
N SER A 105 -9.29 7.86 -22.71
CA SER A 105 -8.37 7.96 -21.57
C SER A 105 -8.86 9.06 -20.62
N GLY A 106 -9.63 8.72 -19.59
CA GLY A 106 -10.13 9.70 -18.64
C GLY A 106 -9.11 10.05 -17.55
N ASP A 107 -9.62 10.53 -16.41
CA ASP A 107 -8.82 11.06 -15.31
C ASP A 107 -7.75 10.06 -14.85
N THR A 108 -6.49 10.50 -14.88
CA THR A 108 -5.40 9.76 -14.28
C THR A 108 -5.22 10.22 -12.84
N GLN A 109 -5.24 9.26 -11.91
CA GLN A 109 -5.13 9.55 -10.49
C GLN A 109 -4.00 8.74 -9.88
N LEU A 110 -3.23 9.42 -9.02
CA LEU A 110 -2.23 8.82 -8.16
C LEU A 110 -2.77 8.80 -6.74
N ASP A 111 -2.91 7.60 -6.21
CA ASP A 111 -3.42 7.32 -4.88
C ASP A 111 -2.26 6.82 -4.01
N ASN A 112 -2.06 7.41 -2.84
CA ASN A 112 -1.02 7.00 -1.91
C ASN A 112 -1.62 6.31 -0.69
N TRP A 113 -0.91 5.29 -0.24
CA TRP A 113 -1.30 4.41 0.82
C TRP A 113 -0.20 4.32 1.86
N ASP A 114 -0.58 4.54 3.11
CA ASP A 114 0.34 4.47 4.24
C ASP A 114 -0.03 3.30 5.14
N GLU A 115 1.00 2.65 5.66
CA GLU A 115 0.84 1.68 6.71
C GLU A 115 0.23 2.29 7.98
N VAL A 116 -0.67 1.54 8.60
CA VAL A 116 -1.33 1.87 9.86
C VAL A 116 -1.48 0.63 10.74
N ASN A 117 -1.73 0.84 12.02
CA ASN A 117 -2.10 -0.26 12.92
C ASN A 117 -3.39 -0.93 12.42
N CYS A 118 -3.39 -2.26 12.38
CA CYS A 118 -4.58 -3.04 12.05
C CYS A 118 -5.64 -2.93 13.16
N THR A 119 -6.79 -2.35 12.85
CA THR A 119 -7.96 -2.28 13.76
C THR A 119 -9.18 -3.03 13.21
N TRP A 120 -9.00 -3.83 12.15
CA TRP A 120 -10.00 -4.64 11.47
C TRP A 120 -9.38 -5.93 10.90
#